data_AF-A0A0P1ETK2-F1
#
_entry.id   AF-A0A0P1ETK2-F1
#
_cell.length_a   1.000
_cell.length_b   1.000
_cell.length_c   1.000
_cell.angle_alpha   90.00
_cell.angle_beta   90.00
_cell.angle_gamma   90.00
#
_symmetry.space_group_name_H-M   'P 1'
#
loop_
_entity.id
_entity.type
_entity.pdbx_description
1 polymer ?
#
loop_
_entity_poly.entity_id
_entity_poly.type
_entity_poly.pdbx_seq_one_letter_code
_entity_poly.pdbx_strand_id
1 'polypeptide(L)'
;MYQFQVALAAYLDWWDRRVSKHPRRWLISLMVTAVIMTFLPAALGEWAFVFYPIGWVCIFPGLFFANRRLRRSNDIIVAQRNRTLKTTKLIDLGKK
;
A
#
# COMPACT_ATOMS: atom_id res chain seq x y z
N MET A 1 -0.44 26.69 12.56
CA MET A 1 -0.32 25.24 12.86
C MET A 1 -1.55 24.42 12.46
N TYR A 2 -2.78 24.90 12.65
CA TYR A 2 -4.01 24.17 12.31
C TYR A 2 -4.15 23.81 10.81
N GLN A 3 -3.81 24.73 9.90
CA GLN A 3 -3.99 24.50 8.46
C GLN A 3 -3.06 23.42 7.88
N PHE A 4 -1.85 23.27 8.41
CA PHE A 4 -0.91 22.23 7.96
C PHE A 4 -1.43 20.83 8.32
N GLN A 5 -1.99 20.67 9.53
CA GLN A 5 -2.58 19.39 9.97
C GLN A 5 -3.82 19.04 9.14
N VAL A 6 -4.67 20.01 8.83
CA VAL A 6 -5.85 19.82 7.97
C VAL A 6 -5.42 19.43 6.55
N ALA A 7 -4.43 20.11 5.98
CA ALA A 7 -3.90 19.78 4.66
C ALA A 7 -3.27 18.38 4.62
N LEU A 8 -2.50 18.02 5.65
CA LEU A 8 -1.91 16.68 5.77
C LEU A 8 -2.99 15.60 5.91
N ALA A 9 -4.03 15.84 6.71
CA ALA A 9 -5.15 14.91 6.86
C ALA A 9 -5.91 14.72 5.54
N ALA A 10 -6.20 15.82 4.82
CA ALA A 10 -6.83 15.78 3.50
C ALA A 10 -5.97 15.02 2.49
N TYR A 11 -4.64 15.20 2.55
CA TYR A 11 -3.69 14.49 1.72
C TYR A 11 -3.68 12.98 1.98
N LEU A 12 -3.67 12.58 3.25
CA LEU A 12 -3.75 11.16 3.63
C LEU A 12 -5.08 10.53 3.22
N ASP A 13 -6.19 11.25 3.40
CA ASP A 13 -7.52 10.77 2.98
C ASP A 13 -7.63 10.65 1.46
N TRP A 14 -7.05 11.60 0.71
CA TRP A 14 -6.94 11.50 -0.75
C TRP A 14 -6.17 10.23 -1.18
N TRP A 15 -5.06 9.93 -0.51
CA TRP A 15 -4.28 8.72 -0.77
C TRP A 15 -5.08 7.45 -0.48
N ASP A 16 -5.78 7.37 0.66
CA ASP A 16 -6.60 6.21 0.98
C ASP A 16 -7.69 5.98 -0.06
N ARG A 17 -8.42 7.04 -0.46
CA ARG A 17 -9.46 6.95 -1.49
C ARG A 17 -8.88 6.51 -2.83
N ARG A 18 -7.71 7.02 -3.23
CA ARG A 18 -7.10 6.73 -4.53
C ARG A 18 -6.53 5.31 -4.60
N VAL A 19 -5.91 4.83 -3.53
CA VAL A 19 -5.36 3.49 -3.43
C VAL A 19 -6.45 2.42 -3.26
N SER A 20 -7.61 2.79 -2.72
CA SER A 20 -8.73 1.87 -2.46
C SER A 20 -9.18 1.07 -3.67
N LYS A 21 -9.22 1.72 -4.84
CA LYS A 21 -9.73 1.12 -6.07
C LYS A 21 -8.81 0.02 -6.60
N HIS A 22 -7.49 0.24 -6.55
CA HIS A 22 -6.50 -0.67 -7.13
C HIS A 22 -5.21 -0.75 -6.30
N PRO A 23 -5.22 -1.39 -5.12
CA PRO A 23 -4.08 -1.36 -4.20
C PRO A 23 -2.82 -2.02 -4.78
N ARG A 24 -2.96 -3.09 -5.57
CA ARG A 24 -1.80 -3.75 -6.23
C ARG A 24 -1.13 -2.87 -7.27
N ARG A 25 -1.91 -2.24 -8.15
CA ARG A 25 -1.37 -1.38 -9.21
C ARG A 25 -0.64 -0.18 -8.61
N TRP A 26 -1.23 0.44 -7.59
CA TRP A 26 -0.60 1.53 -6.87
C TRP A 26 0.67 1.10 -6.14
N LEU A 27 0.67 -0.04 -5.46
CA LEU A 27 1.87 -0.53 -4.79
C LEU A 27 3.04 -0.74 -5.77
N ILE A 28 2.78 -1.39 -6.91
CA ILE A 28 3.81 -1.63 -7.95
C ILE A 28 4.28 -0.30 -8.53
N SER A 29 3.36 0.58 -8.92
CA SER A 29 3.71 1.89 -9.49
C SER A 29 4.56 2.72 -8.51
N LEU A 30 4.19 2.76 -7.24
CA LEU A 30 4.90 3.53 -6.22
C LEU A 30 6.25 2.92 -5.87
N MET A 31 6.39 1.59 -5.92
CA MET A 31 7.69 0.93 -5.79
C MET A 31 8.62 1.30 -6.94
N VAL A 32 8.13 1.28 -8.17
CA VAL A 32 8.92 1.71 -9.34
C VAL A 32 9.33 3.17 -9.20
N THR A 33 8.41 4.06 -8.79
CA THR A 33 8.73 5.48 -8.55
C THR A 33 9.76 5.64 -7.43
N ALA A 34 9.66 4.88 -6.33
CA ALA A 34 10.63 4.91 -5.23
C ALA A 34 12.03 4.47 -5.68
N VAL A 35 12.12 3.42 -6.50
CA VAL A 35 13.37 2.96 -7.10
C VAL A 35 13.97 4.07 -7.97
N ILE A 36 13.18 4.64 -8.88
CA ILE A 36 13.63 5.75 -9.75
C ILE A 36 14.13 6.92 -8.88
N MET A 37 13.38 7.31 -7.84
CA MET A 37 13.80 8.37 -6.92
C MET A 37 15.10 8.07 -6.19
N THR A 38 15.36 6.81 -5.85
CA THR A 38 16.60 6.36 -5.18
C THR A 38 17.81 6.51 -6.09
N PHE A 39 17.65 6.24 -7.39
CA PHE A 39 18.72 6.34 -8.37
C PHE A 39 18.79 7.69 -9.09
N LEU A 40 17.78 8.54 -8.94
CA LEU A 40 17.74 9.88 -9.53
C LEU A 40 18.96 10.74 -9.17
N PRO A 41 19.45 10.76 -7.90
CA PRO A 41 20.63 11.54 -7.53
C PRO A 41 21.93 11.00 -8.14
N ALA A 42 22.01 9.70 -8.40
CA ALA A 42 23.15 9.11 -9.09
C ALA A 42 23.22 9.56 -10.57
N ALA A 43 22.07 9.91 -11.18
CA ALA A 43 21.99 10.35 -12.56
C ALA A 43 22.07 11.88 -12.74
N LEU A 44 21.52 12.66 -11.80
CA LEU A 44 21.41 14.13 -11.90
C LEU A 44 22.37 14.89 -10.96
N GLY A 45 23.15 14.19 -10.14
CA GLY A 45 24.10 14.77 -9.21
C GLY A 45 23.47 15.32 -7.93
N GLU A 46 24.25 16.08 -7.15
CA GLU A 46 23.88 16.51 -5.79
C GLU A 46 22.60 17.35 -5.71
N TRP A 47 22.26 18.09 -6.78
CA TRP A 47 21.06 18.92 -6.83
C TRP A 47 19.76 18.14 -6.68
N ALA A 48 19.74 16.86 -7.07
CA ALA A 48 18.56 16.01 -6.94
C ALA A 48 18.31 15.54 -5.48
N PHE A 49 19.29 15.64 -4.58
CA PHE A 49 19.09 15.31 -3.16
C PHE A 49 18.08 16.23 -2.47
N VAL A 50 17.93 17.47 -2.94
CA VAL A 50 16.95 18.44 -2.40
C VAL A 50 15.52 17.94 -2.60
N PHE A 51 15.25 17.25 -3.72
CA PHE A 51 13.92 16.70 -4.01
C PHE A 51 13.65 15.36 -3.34
N TYR A 52 14.70 14.72 -2.81
CA TYR A 52 14.61 13.42 -2.15
C TYR A 52 13.61 13.40 -0.98
N PRO A 53 13.68 14.29 0.03
CA PRO A 53 12.71 14.29 1.12
C PRO A 53 11.29 14.59 0.63
N ILE A 54 11.14 15.51 -0.33
CA ILE A 54 9.84 15.93 -0.84
C ILE A 54 9.14 14.77 -1.56
N GLY A 55 9.83 14.07 -2.45
CA GLY A 55 9.22 12.96 -3.16
C GLY A 55 8.94 11.75 -2.27
N TRP A 56 9.76 11.50 -1.24
CA TRP A 56 9.44 10.46 -0.25
C TRP A 56 8.19 10.79 0.56
N VAL A 57 8.01 12.03 1.00
CA VAL A 57 6.76 12.47 1.65
C VAL A 57 5.55 12.28 0.73
N CYS A 58 5.74 12.43 -0.58
CA CYS A 58 4.68 12.22 -1.56
C CYS A 58 4.33 10.74 -1.78
N ILE A 59 5.30 9.83 -1.74
CA ILE A 59 5.13 8.42 -2.13
C ILE A 59 4.81 7.53 -0.92
N PHE A 60 5.39 7.84 0.24
CA PHE A 60 5.35 6.99 1.42
C PHE A 60 3.93 6.68 1.94
N PRO A 61 3.00 7.66 2.03
CA PRO A 61 1.64 7.37 2.46
C PRO A 61 0.91 6.42 1.50
N GLY A 62 1.10 6.60 0.19
CA GLY A 62 0.53 5.72 -0.83
C GLY A 62 1.00 4.27 -0.69
N LEU A 63 2.30 4.06 -0.44
CA LEU A 63 2.88 2.73 -0.20
C LEU A 63 2.30 2.10 1.07
N PHE A 64 2.20 2.88 2.15
CA PHE A 64 1.66 2.42 3.42
C PHE A 64 0.20 1.96 3.30
N PHE A 65 -0.67 2.79 2.71
CA PHE A 65 -2.09 2.45 2.52
C PHE A 65 -2.27 1.26 1.57
N ALA A 66 -1.47 1.17 0.51
CA ALA A 66 -1.56 0.08 -0.46
C ALA A 66 -1.18 -1.25 0.18
N ASN A 67 -0.08 -1.29 0.94
CA ASN A 67 0.36 -2.47 1.66
C ASN A 67 -0.67 -2.89 2.74
N ARG A 68 -1.21 -1.93 3.50
CA ARG A 68 -2.23 -2.20 4.52
C ARG A 68 -3.50 -2.83 3.93
N ARG A 69 -3.99 -2.32 2.79
CA ARG A 69 -5.15 -2.91 2.11
C ARG A 69 -4.84 -4.30 1.56
N LEU A 70 -3.67 -4.47 0.95
CA LEU A 70 -3.24 -5.78 0.43
C LEU A 70 -3.17 -6.85 1.52
N ARG A 71 -2.59 -6.52 2.68
CA ARG A 71 -2.56 -7.43 3.84
C ARG A 71 -3.96 -7.82 4.28
N ARG A 72 -4.86 -6.83 4.48
CA ARG A 72 -6.26 -7.11 4.85
C ARG A 72 -6.98 -7.99 3.82
N SER A 73 -6.82 -7.72 2.53
CA SER A 73 -7.43 -8.56 1.49
C SER A 73 -6.90 -9.99 1.53
N ASN A 74 -5.59 -10.17 1.73
CA ASN A 74 -5.00 -11.50 1.87
C ASN A 74 -5.51 -12.23 3.12
N ASP A 75 -5.63 -11.53 4.26
CA ASP A 75 -6.15 -12.12 5.50
C ASP A 75 -7.60 -12.61 5.33
N ILE A 76 -8.44 -11.85 4.61
CA ILE A 76 -9.81 -12.27 4.30
C ILE A 76 -9.83 -13.52 3.42
N ILE A 77 -8.99 -13.58 2.37
CA ILE A 77 -8.90 -14.74 1.48
C ILE A 77 -8.44 -15.98 2.25
N VAL A 78 -7.43 -15.84 3.11
CA VAL A 78 -6.92 -16.92 3.96
C VAL A 78 -8.00 -17.38 4.94
N ALA A 79 -8.72 -16.44 5.56
CA ALA A 79 -9.83 -16.78 6.47
C ALA A 79 -10.96 -17.53 5.76
N GLN A 80 -11.33 -17.13 4.54
CA GLN A 80 -12.32 -17.83 3.71
C GLN A 80 -11.85 -19.25 3.38
N ARG A 81 -10.61 -19.40 2.90
CA ARG A 81 -10.02 -20.71 2.58
C ARG A 81 -10.01 -21.65 3.79
N ASN A 82 -9.66 -21.13 4.96
CA ASN A 82 -9.64 -21.90 6.20
C ASN A 82 -11.06 -22.33 6.64
N ARG A 83 -12.08 -21.49 6.45
CA ARG A 83 -13.47 -21.88 6.69
C ARG A 83 -13.93 -22.98 5.73
N THR A 84 -13.61 -22.86 4.45
CA THR A 84 -13.93 -23.89 3.44
C THR A 84 -13.27 -25.22 3.77
N LEU A 85 -11.98 -25.21 4.16
CA LEU A 85 -11.29 -26.43 4.60
C LEU A 85 -11.94 -27.05 5.84
N LYS A 86 -12.37 -26.23 6.79
CA LYS A 86 -13.07 -26.69 8.00
C LYS A 86 -14.42 -27.33 7.67
N THR A 87 -15.21 -26.75 6.75
CA THR A 87 -16.48 -27.33 6.32
C THR A 87 -16.29 -28.63 5.54
N THR A 88 -15.32 -28.69 4.62
CA THR A 88 -15.05 -29.93 3.87
C THR A 88 -14.61 -31.05 4.80
N LYS A 89 -13.77 -30.75 5.80
CA LYS A 89 -13.35 -31.72 6.83
C LYS A 89 -14.53 -32.22 7.67
N LEU A 90 -15.49 -31.36 8.01
CA LEU A 90 -16.70 -31.76 8.74
C LEU A 90 -17.64 -32.63 7.90
N ILE A 91 -17.78 -32.34 6.60
CA ILE A 91 -18.58 -33.16 5.67
C ILE A 91 -17.94 -34.54 5.47
N ASP A 92 -16.61 -34.62 5.39
CA ASP A 92 -15.88 -35.88 5.25
C ASP A 92 -16.00 -36.76 6.51
N LEU A 93 -15.96 -36.14 7.70
CA LEU A 93 -16.16 -36.85 8.98
C LEU A 93 -17.60 -37.33 9.19
N GLY A 94 -18.61 -36.62 8.66
CA GLY A 94 -20.02 -37.04 8.75
C GLY A 94 -20.42 -38.13 7.75
N LYS A 95 -19.53 -38.51 6.82
CA LYS A 95 -19.73 -39.62 5.87
C LYS A 95 -19.13 -40.95 6.33
N LYS A 96 -18.39 -40.96 7.44
CA LYS A 96 -17.90 -42.17 8.13
C LYS A 96 -18.82 -42.54 9.28
#